data_AF-A0A1G3AAB1-F1
#
_entry.id   AF-A0A1G3AAB1-F1
#
_cell.length_a   1.000
_cell.length_b   1.000
_cell.length_c   1.000
_cell.angle_alpha   90.00
_cell.angle_beta   90.00
_cell.angle_gamma   90.00
#
_symmetry.space_group_name_H-M   'P 1'
#
loop_
_entity.id
_entity.type
_entity.pdbx_description
1 polymer ?
#
loop_
_entity_poly.entity_id
_entity_poly.type
_entity_poly.pdbx_seq_one_letter_code
_entity_poly.pdbx_strand_id
1 'polypeptide(L)'
;MLLAAVGAAFNASAVNYRENEKIFKTINNARQALFRMTRQLRTADAVDPNAPSNECSFLTSIGEDLTYEFRSADNRLYLITNSDAQEYVLCDNVTAMSFNRILTDDGLDCKSVQISITVASGDMERTMAAAAVVRRNLN
;
A
#
# COMPACT_ATOMS: atom_id res chain seq x y z
N MET A 1 48.14 4.68 -9.88
CA MET A 1 46.73 4.97 -9.50
C MET A 1 45.70 4.10 -10.22
N LEU A 2 46.07 3.04 -10.94
CA LEU A 2 45.10 2.20 -11.67
C LEU A 2 44.34 1.21 -10.75
N LEU A 3 45.01 0.59 -9.78
CA LEU A 3 44.34 -0.32 -8.83
C LEU A 3 43.28 0.39 -7.95
N ALA A 4 43.55 1.64 -7.52
CA ALA A 4 42.62 2.41 -6.70
C ALA A 4 41.36 2.81 -7.50
N ALA A 5 41.52 3.18 -8.78
CA ALA A 5 40.40 3.48 -9.67
C ALA A 5 39.55 2.23 -9.97
N VAL A 6 40.19 1.08 -10.17
CA VAL A 6 39.50 -0.20 -10.36
C VAL A 6 38.75 -0.61 -9.07
N GLY A 7 39.37 -0.47 -7.89
CA GLY A 7 38.71 -0.71 -6.60
C GLY A 7 37.52 0.22 -6.34
N ALA A 8 37.64 1.51 -6.70
CA ALA A 8 36.54 2.46 -6.63
C ALA A 8 35.40 2.11 -7.59
N ALA A 9 35.71 1.64 -8.80
CA ALA A 9 34.71 1.22 -9.78
C ALA A 9 33.95 -0.05 -9.36
N PHE A 10 34.64 -1.04 -8.79
CA PHE A 10 33.98 -2.24 -8.23
C PHE A 10 33.10 -1.90 -7.02
N ASN A 11 33.56 -1.00 -6.14
CA ASN A 11 32.77 -0.54 -5.00
C ASN A 11 31.51 0.21 -5.48
N ALA A 12 31.66 1.13 -6.44
CA ALA A 12 30.53 1.85 -7.03
C ALA A 12 29.54 0.90 -7.73
N SER A 13 30.03 -0.11 -8.44
CA SER A 13 29.17 -1.12 -9.08
C SER A 13 28.41 -1.98 -8.06
N ALA A 14 29.06 -2.39 -6.97
CA ALA A 14 28.42 -3.14 -5.89
C ALA A 14 27.39 -2.31 -5.12
N VAL A 15 27.65 -1.02 -4.88
CA VAL A 15 26.70 -0.08 -4.26
C VAL A 15 25.48 0.10 -5.17
N ASN A 16 25.68 0.40 -6.45
CA ASN A 16 24.59 0.55 -7.43
C ASN A 16 23.74 -0.73 -7.54
N TYR A 17 24.36 -1.92 -7.52
CA TYR A 17 23.62 -3.18 -7.56
C TYR A 17 22.75 -3.37 -6.31
N ARG A 18 23.30 -3.11 -5.12
CA ARG A 18 22.56 -3.22 -3.86
C ARG A 18 21.42 -2.21 -3.76
N GLU A 19 21.61 -0.99 -4.25
CA GLU A 19 20.56 0.02 -4.31
C GLU A 19 19.43 -0.40 -5.26
N ASN A 20 19.78 -0.91 -6.44
CA ASN A 20 18.81 -1.47 -7.39
C ASN A 20 18.03 -2.67 -6.80
N GLU A 21 18.69 -3.54 -6.04
CA GLU A 21 18.02 -4.66 -5.38
C GLU A 21 17.05 -4.18 -4.29
N LYS A 22 17.44 -3.19 -3.48
CA LYS A 22 16.60 -2.63 -2.42
C LYS A 22 15.34 -1.96 -2.98
N ILE A 23 15.46 -1.15 -4.03
CA ILE A 23 14.28 -0.52 -4.64
C ILE A 23 13.39 -1.58 -5.30
N PHE A 24 13.96 -2.61 -5.93
CA PHE A 24 13.19 -3.70 -6.51
C PHE A 24 12.37 -4.45 -5.45
N LYS A 25 12.98 -4.78 -4.31
CA LYS A 25 12.29 -5.39 -3.16
C LYS A 25 11.18 -4.49 -2.64
N THR A 26 11.47 -3.20 -2.44
CA THR A 26 10.52 -2.20 -1.95
C THR A 26 9.30 -2.08 -2.88
N ILE A 27 9.52 -1.99 -4.19
CA ILE A 27 8.46 -1.95 -5.20
C ILE A 27 7.62 -3.24 -5.16
N ASN A 28 8.26 -4.42 -5.05
CA ASN A 28 7.52 -5.68 -5.02
C ASN A 28 6.69 -5.86 -3.75
N ASN A 29 7.17 -5.41 -2.59
CA ASN A 29 6.39 -5.42 -1.36
C ASN A 29 5.13 -4.55 -1.50
N ALA A 30 5.28 -3.34 -2.04
CA ALA A 30 4.13 -2.48 -2.32
C ALA A 30 3.15 -3.06 -3.36
N ARG A 31 3.65 -3.75 -4.40
CA ARG A 31 2.78 -4.49 -5.34
C ARG A 31 2.00 -5.61 -4.66
N GLN A 32 2.63 -6.36 -3.76
CA GLN A 32 1.95 -7.41 -2.99
C GLN A 32 0.89 -6.82 -2.06
N ALA A 33 1.20 -5.70 -1.38
CA ALA A 33 0.24 -4.98 -0.56
C ALA A 33 -0.96 -4.49 -1.39
N LEU A 34 -0.74 -3.85 -2.54
CA LEU A 34 -1.81 -3.44 -3.47
C LEU A 34 -2.65 -4.62 -3.95
N PHE A 35 -2.01 -5.74 -4.30
CA PHE A 35 -2.73 -6.93 -4.72
C PHE A 35 -3.63 -7.47 -3.60
N ARG A 36 -3.12 -7.54 -2.36
CA ARG A 36 -3.89 -7.95 -1.19
C ARG A 36 -5.07 -7.02 -0.93
N MET A 37 -4.82 -5.71 -0.86
CA MET A 37 -5.84 -4.69 -0.61
C MET A 37 -6.95 -4.77 -1.66
N THR A 38 -6.59 -4.77 -2.94
CA THR A 38 -7.60 -4.81 -4.01
C THR A 38 -8.36 -6.14 -4.05
N ARG A 39 -7.75 -7.26 -3.67
CA ARG A 39 -8.45 -8.55 -3.57
C ARG A 39 -9.49 -8.52 -2.46
N GLN A 40 -9.14 -8.04 -1.28
CA GLN A 40 -10.06 -7.99 -0.14
C GLN A 40 -11.18 -6.97 -0.37
N LEU A 41 -10.87 -5.78 -0.88
CA LEU A 41 -11.87 -4.75 -1.18
C LEU A 41 -12.86 -5.17 -2.27
N ARG A 42 -12.43 -5.95 -3.27
CA ARG A 42 -13.35 -6.51 -4.29
C ARG A 42 -14.38 -7.47 -3.70
N THR A 43 -14.12 -8.05 -2.53
CA THR A 43 -15.01 -8.97 -1.83
C THR A 43 -15.51 -8.40 -0.51
N ALA A 44 -15.29 -7.12 -0.24
CA ALA A 44 -15.80 -6.46 0.94
C ALA A 44 -17.32 -6.41 0.88
N ASP A 45 -17.95 -6.54 2.05
CA ASP A 45 -19.40 -6.38 2.20
C ASP A 45 -19.77 -4.88 2.27
N ALA A 46 -18.95 -4.10 2.98
CA ALA A 46 -19.10 -2.65 3.08
C ALA A 46 -17.73 -1.98 3.23
N VAL A 47 -17.61 -0.73 2.77
CA VAL A 47 -16.43 0.12 2.98
C VAL A 47 -16.89 1.44 3.60
N ASP A 48 -16.22 1.90 4.65
CA ASP A 48 -16.56 3.17 5.30
C ASP A 48 -16.34 4.35 4.34
N PRO A 49 -17.42 5.06 3.93
CA PRO A 49 -17.30 6.19 3.02
C PRO A 49 -16.65 7.41 3.66
N ASN A 50 -16.68 7.54 4.99
CA ASN A 50 -16.27 8.73 5.73
C ASN A 50 -14.85 8.66 6.29
N ALA A 51 -14.18 7.52 6.17
CA ALA A 51 -12.82 7.35 6.66
C ALA A 51 -11.86 8.40 6.04
N PRO A 52 -10.85 8.89 6.77
CA PRO A 52 -9.87 9.83 6.23
C PRO A 52 -9.07 9.21 5.07
N SER A 53 -8.45 10.04 4.24
CA SER A 53 -7.80 9.58 3.00
C SER A 53 -6.58 8.70 3.22
N ASN A 54 -5.96 8.70 4.40
CA ASN A 54 -4.81 7.86 4.73
C ASN A 54 -5.21 6.46 5.19
N GLU A 55 -6.50 6.15 5.33
CA GLU A 55 -6.95 4.83 5.76
C GLU A 55 -8.11 4.28 4.90
N CYS A 56 -8.43 3.01 5.06
CA CYS A 56 -9.59 2.38 4.45
C CYS A 56 -10.11 1.31 5.38
N SER A 57 -11.21 1.62 6.06
CA SER A 57 -11.92 0.71 6.96
C SER A 57 -13.04 0.01 6.20
N PHE A 58 -13.18 -1.30 6.37
CA PHE A 58 -14.13 -2.10 5.62
C PHE A 58 -14.48 -3.39 6.35
N LEU A 59 -15.68 -3.91 6.05
CA LEU A 59 -16.11 -5.23 6.48
C LEU A 59 -15.83 -6.25 5.37
N THR A 60 -15.18 -7.36 5.71
CA THR A 60 -15.02 -8.48 4.78
C THR A 60 -16.36 -9.20 4.56
N SER A 61 -16.44 -10.05 3.53
CA SER A 61 -17.63 -10.89 3.26
C SER A 61 -17.99 -11.87 4.38
N ILE A 62 -17.10 -12.08 5.36
CA ILE A 62 -17.33 -12.94 6.53
C ILE A 62 -17.55 -12.13 7.82
N GLY A 63 -17.66 -10.79 7.72
CA GLY A 63 -17.96 -9.91 8.84
C GLY A 63 -16.76 -9.48 9.67
N GLU A 64 -15.52 -9.75 9.24
CA GLU A 64 -14.33 -9.21 9.90
C GLU A 64 -14.20 -7.71 9.62
N ASP A 65 -13.97 -6.93 10.67
CA ASP A 65 -13.72 -5.49 10.60
C ASP A 65 -12.21 -5.21 10.52
N LEU A 66 -11.79 -4.70 9.37
CA LEU A 66 -10.40 -4.47 9.02
C LEU A 66 -10.17 -3.02 8.62
N THR A 67 -9.02 -2.47 8.98
CA THR A 67 -8.56 -1.15 8.52
C THR A 67 -7.18 -1.26 7.90
N TYR A 68 -7.04 -0.75 6.68
CA TYR A 68 -5.74 -0.41 6.12
C TYR A 68 -5.39 1.02 6.51
N GLU A 69 -4.26 1.24 7.18
CA GLU A 69 -3.87 2.57 7.65
C GLU A 69 -2.44 2.89 7.21
N PHE A 70 -2.25 4.02 6.52
CA PHE A 70 -0.94 4.60 6.31
C PHE A 70 -0.60 5.57 7.44
N ARG A 71 0.54 5.30 8.08
CA ARG A 71 1.13 6.15 9.11
C ARG A 71 2.40 6.81 8.57
N SER A 72 2.33 8.13 8.41
CA SER A 72 3.47 8.93 7.95
C SER A 72 4.55 9.12 9.02
N ALA A 73 4.22 8.90 10.30
CA ALA A 73 5.16 9.01 11.40
C ALA A 73 6.31 8.00 11.31
N ASP A 74 6.03 6.81 10.77
CA ASP A 74 7.01 5.73 10.61
C ASP A 74 7.12 5.20 9.17
N ASN A 75 6.42 5.81 8.22
CA ASN A 75 6.44 5.47 6.79
C ASN A 75 5.98 4.03 6.51
N ARG A 76 4.89 3.61 7.15
CA ARG A 76 4.38 2.24 7.07
C ARG A 76 2.90 2.18 6.75
N LEU A 77 2.55 1.15 5.97
CA LEU A 77 1.17 0.71 5.77
C LEU A 77 0.88 -0.46 6.71
N TYR A 78 -0.15 -0.30 7.53
CA TYR A 78 -0.66 -1.30 8.46
C TYR A 78 -1.95 -1.95 7.93
N LEU A 79 -2.14 -3.20 8.30
CA LEU A 79 -3.46 -3.85 8.39
C LEU A 79 -3.80 -4.00 9.86
N ILE A 80 -4.95 -3.48 10.25
CA ILE A 80 -5.46 -3.51 11.62
C ILE A 80 -6.69 -4.42 11.63
N THR A 81 -6.74 -5.35 12.58
CA THR A 81 -7.94 -6.13 12.88
C THR A 81 -8.66 -5.47 14.05
N ASN A 82 -9.78 -4.81 13.77
CA ASN A 82 -10.45 -3.95 14.75
C ASN A 82 -11.11 -4.73 15.90
N SER A 83 -11.35 -6.05 15.71
CA SER A 83 -11.92 -6.93 16.73
C SER A 83 -11.00 -7.19 17.91
N ASP A 84 -9.68 -7.20 17.70
CA ASP A 84 -8.66 -7.51 18.71
C ASP A 84 -7.51 -6.50 18.77
N ALA A 85 -7.62 -5.41 17.99
CA ALA A 85 -6.64 -4.33 17.87
C ALA A 85 -5.22 -4.81 17.49
N GLN A 86 -5.09 -5.96 16.80
CA GLN A 86 -3.80 -6.38 16.26
C GLN A 86 -3.44 -5.57 15.02
N GLU A 87 -2.15 -5.26 14.89
CA GLU A 87 -1.61 -4.46 13.79
C GLU A 87 -0.49 -5.22 13.08
N TYR A 88 -0.56 -5.29 11.76
CA TYR A 88 0.42 -5.98 10.92
C TYR A 88 1.00 -5.02 9.88
N VAL A 89 2.32 -4.89 9.84
CA VAL A 89 2.98 -4.12 8.78
C VAL A 89 2.86 -4.87 7.45
N LEU A 90 2.22 -4.23 6.47
CA LEU A 90 2.07 -4.77 5.11
C LEU A 90 3.13 -4.26 4.15
N CYS A 91 3.55 -3.00 4.31
CA CYS A 91 4.57 -2.40 3.48
C CYS A 91 5.32 -1.34 4.28
N ASP A 92 6.65 -1.42 4.24
CA ASP A 92 7.56 -0.41 4.74
C ASP A 92 7.98 0.57 3.63
N ASN A 93 8.63 1.66 4.02
CA ASN A 93 9.17 2.70 3.15
C ASN A 93 8.10 3.40 2.29
N VAL A 94 6.89 3.54 2.83
CA VAL A 94 5.79 4.26 2.19
C VAL A 94 5.94 5.74 2.51
N THR A 95 6.20 6.57 1.51
CA THR A 95 6.38 8.03 1.68
C THR A 95 5.07 8.79 1.52
N ALA A 96 4.14 8.26 0.72
CA ALA A 96 2.81 8.81 0.56
C ALA A 96 1.82 7.69 0.23
N MET A 97 0.59 7.81 0.73
CA MET A 97 -0.48 6.91 0.37
C MET A 97 -1.83 7.61 0.48
N SER A 98 -2.76 7.22 -0.39
CA SER A 98 -4.13 7.71 -0.32
C SER A 98 -5.14 6.67 -0.78
N PHE A 99 -6.28 6.64 -0.10
CA PHE A 99 -7.49 5.94 -0.49
C PHE A 99 -8.53 6.98 -0.90
N ASN A 100 -8.85 7.01 -2.19
CA ASN A 100 -9.91 7.84 -2.72
C ASN A 100 -11.15 6.98 -3.00
N ARG A 101 -12.25 7.26 -2.31
CA ARG A 101 -13.49 6.48 -2.39
C ARG A 101 -14.46 7.16 -3.33
N ILE A 102 -14.97 6.39 -4.28
CA ILE A 102 -16.07 6.81 -5.14
C ILE A 102 -17.35 6.29 -4.49
N LEU A 103 -18.15 7.21 -3.97
CA LEU A 103 -19.40 6.88 -3.31
C LEU A 103 -20.46 6.42 -4.31
N THR A 104 -21.50 5.79 -3.78
CA THR A 104 -22.72 5.49 -4.54
C THR A 104 -23.67 6.67 -4.55
N ASP A 105 -24.69 6.63 -5.40
CA ASP A 105 -25.56 7.78 -5.66
C ASP A 105 -26.32 8.24 -4.40
N ASP A 106 -26.58 7.32 -3.46
CA ASP A 106 -27.15 7.59 -2.15
C ASP A 106 -26.14 8.12 -1.11
N GLY A 107 -24.84 8.07 -1.41
CA GLY A 107 -23.75 8.50 -0.54
C GLY A 107 -23.53 7.63 0.70
N LEU A 108 -24.23 6.50 0.82
CA LEU A 108 -24.21 5.66 2.03
C LEU A 108 -23.09 4.62 2.04
N ASP A 109 -22.49 4.34 0.87
CA ASP A 109 -21.49 3.30 0.70
C ASP A 109 -20.60 3.60 -0.52
N CYS A 110 -19.57 2.79 -0.75
CA CYS A 110 -18.55 3.01 -1.78
C CYS A 110 -18.76 2.10 -3.00
N LYS A 111 -18.85 2.68 -4.19
CA LYS A 111 -18.78 1.96 -5.47
C LYS A 111 -17.40 1.36 -5.71
N SER A 112 -16.37 2.15 -5.44
CA SER A 112 -14.99 1.74 -5.67
C SER A 112 -14.02 2.54 -4.82
N VAL A 113 -12.83 1.98 -4.64
CA VAL A 113 -11.72 2.60 -3.94
C VAL A 113 -10.53 2.65 -4.89
N GLN A 114 -10.01 3.86 -5.13
CA GLN A 114 -8.75 4.10 -5.83
C GLN A 114 -7.65 4.24 -4.78
N ILE A 115 -6.57 3.48 -4.96
CA ILE A 115 -5.45 3.40 -4.03
C ILE A 115 -4.22 3.93 -4.75
N SER A 116 -3.53 4.89 -4.16
CA SER A 116 -2.21 5.36 -4.59
C SER A 116 -1.22 5.09 -3.48
N ILE A 117 -0.08 4.48 -3.80
CA ILE A 117 1.02 4.24 -2.87
C ILE A 117 2.32 4.69 -3.50
N THR A 118 3.10 5.46 -2.76
CA THR A 118 4.43 5.90 -3.14
C THR A 118 5.42 5.32 -2.17
N VAL A 119 6.44 4.64 -2.71
CA VAL A 119 7.51 4.03 -1.92
C VAL A 119 8.87 4.55 -2.34
N ALA A 120 9.78 4.66 -1.38
CA ALA A 120 11.14 5.13 -1.62
C ALA A 120 12.22 4.17 -1.10
N SER A 121 13.39 4.19 -1.71
CA SER A 121 14.59 3.50 -1.21
C SER A 121 15.82 4.27 -1.67
N GLY A 122 16.50 4.95 -0.74
CA GLY A 122 17.56 5.90 -1.09
C GLY A 122 16.97 7.10 -1.83
N ASP A 123 17.62 7.50 -2.93
CA ASP A 123 17.18 8.63 -3.76
C ASP A 123 16.13 8.25 -4.82
N MET A 124 15.67 7.00 -4.81
CA MET A 124 14.67 6.49 -5.76
C MET A 124 13.30 6.43 -5.13
N GLU A 125 12.30 6.95 -5.83
CA GLU A 125 10.90 6.92 -5.45
C GLU A 125 10.04 6.36 -6.58
N ARG A 126 8.99 5.61 -6.23
CA ARG A 126 8.04 5.06 -7.19
C ARG A 126 6.61 5.10 -6.67
N THR A 127 5.75 5.74 -7.45
CA THR A 127 4.29 5.71 -7.24
C THR A 127 3.66 4.58 -8.04
N MET A 128 2.73 3.86 -7.41
CA MET A 128 1.89 2.84 -8.00
C MET A 128 0.44 3.12 -7.62
N ALA A 129 -0.48 2.82 -8.53
CA ALA A 129 -1.90 3.00 -8.30
C ALA A 129 -2.66 1.73 -8.65
N ALA A 130 -3.77 1.51 -7.96
CA ALA A 130 -4.71 0.45 -8.24
C ALA A 130 -6.14 0.91 -7.93
N ALA A 131 -7.13 0.14 -8.37
CA ALA A 131 -8.52 0.37 -8.00
C ALA A 131 -9.23 -0.97 -7.73
N ALA A 132 -10.15 -0.94 -6.79
CA ALA A 132 -11.05 -2.03 -6.47
C ALA A 132 -12.50 -1.54 -6.60
N VAL A 133 -13.31 -2.25 -7.39
CA VAL A 133 -14.76 -2.09 -7.38
C VAL A 133 -15.29 -3.00 -6.29
N VAL A 134 -16.08 -2.45 -5.37
CA VAL A 134 -16.67 -3.20 -4.26
C VAL A 134 -17.83 -4.03 -4.83
N ARG A 135 -17.85 -5.33 -4.52
CA ARG A 135 -18.94 -6.19 -5.00
C ARG A 135 -20.21 -5.82 -4.25
N ARG A 136 -21.23 -5.42 -5.00
CA ARG A 136 -22.59 -5.33 -4.49
C ARG A 136 -23.36 -6.58 -4.92
N ASN A 137 -23.95 -7.28 -3.95
CA ASN A 137 -24.99 -8.23 -4.29
C ASN A 137 -26.18 -7.42 -4.80
N LEU A 138 -26.57 -7.66 -6.05
CA LEU A 138 -27.84 -7.19 -6.60
C LEU A 138 -28.93 -7.97 -5.86
N ASN A 139 -29.43 -7.41 -4.76
CA ASN A 139 -30.61 -7.94 -4.07
C ASN A 139 -31.87 -7.48 -4.80
#